data_AF-A0A3S3NJK6-F1
#
_entry.id   AF-A0A3S3NJK6-F1
#
_cell.length_a   1.000
_cell.length_b   1.000
_cell.length_c   1.000
_cell.angle_alpha   90.00
_cell.angle_beta   90.00
_cell.angle_gamma   90.00
#
_symmetry.space_group_name_H-M   'P 1'
#
loop_
_entity.id
_entity.type
_entity.pdbx_description
1 polymer ?
#
loop_
_entity_poly.entity_id
_entity_poly.type
_entity_poly.pdbx_seq_one_letter_code
_entity_poly.pdbx_strand_id
1 'polypeptide(L)'
;MWSFMEAQRPSVFVGQDKGVARTLKGDYAYLMESSSIEYMIHKYPCDLTTVGGLLDQKGYGIALRQESPYRSFFSNLILKYEEAGVLTDLKKKWFNEKVEPFEGRKCDVVKKPPTTAAELHIGQLAGVFIVVISGTGFGCVIVIIEFVWKTKKIARHDRDHAAVMIFKELVRVFKLKKGEREVPRRKSKTSSHSLDSLGTETASKNNLINEKYRQMELDELDSPYILND
;
A
#
# COMPACT_ATOMS: atom_id res chain seq x y z
N MET A 1 30.98 11.65 21.82
CA MET A 1 29.84 12.58 21.93
C MET A 1 30.20 13.84 22.71
N TRP A 2 30.57 13.75 23.99
CA TRP A 2 30.90 14.93 24.82
C TRP A 2 31.96 15.86 24.20
N SER A 3 33.12 15.32 23.79
CA SER A 3 34.19 16.12 23.20
C SER A 3 33.77 16.89 21.94
N PHE A 4 32.81 16.36 21.18
CA PHE A 4 32.24 17.07 20.03
C PHE A 4 31.35 18.24 20.48
N MET A 5 30.48 18.01 21.48
CA MET A 5 29.60 19.06 22.01
C MET A 5 30.40 20.21 22.66
N GLU A 6 31.50 19.88 23.35
CA GLU A 6 32.36 20.86 24.01
C GLU A 6 33.21 21.69 23.03
N ALA A 7 33.63 21.10 21.91
CA ALA A 7 34.47 21.78 20.91
C ALA A 7 33.70 22.69 19.94
N GLN A 8 32.37 22.54 19.82
CA GLN A 8 31.57 23.28 18.84
C GLN A 8 31.40 24.76 19.18
N ARG A 9 31.55 25.62 18.16
CA ARG A 9 31.27 27.06 18.23
C ARG A 9 30.35 27.47 17.07
N PRO A 10 29.18 28.08 17.34
CA PRO A 10 28.65 28.50 18.64
C PRO A 10 28.22 27.32 19.54
N SER A 11 28.11 27.56 20.85
CA SER A 11 27.76 26.53 21.84
C SER A 11 26.46 25.80 21.48
N VAL A 12 26.49 24.47 21.60
CA VAL A 12 25.33 23.60 21.40
C VAL A 12 24.46 23.48 22.66
N PHE A 13 24.97 23.90 23.82
CA PHE A 13 24.27 23.84 25.09
C PHE A 13 23.23 24.95 25.19
N VAL A 14 21.98 24.56 25.44
CA VAL A 14 20.84 25.47 25.55
C VAL A 14 19.91 24.99 26.65
N GLY A 15 19.23 25.93 27.31
CA GLY A 15 18.15 25.60 28.24
C GLY A 15 16.92 25.03 27.52
N GLN A 16 16.01 24.42 28.27
CA GLN A 16 14.86 23.66 27.75
C GLN A 16 14.02 24.45 26.74
N ASP A 17 13.58 25.66 27.07
CA ASP A 17 12.71 26.47 26.19
C ASP A 17 13.37 26.78 24.84
N LYS A 18 14.67 27.11 24.88
CA LYS A 18 15.46 27.41 23.67
C LYS A 18 15.80 26.15 22.89
N GLY A 19 16.03 25.02 23.56
CA GLY A 19 16.33 23.74 22.92
C GLY A 19 15.19 23.22 22.07
N VAL A 20 13.96 23.27 22.60
CA VAL A 20 12.76 22.90 21.85
C VAL A 20 12.56 23.83 20.65
N ALA A 21 12.59 25.15 20.87
CA ALA A 21 12.40 26.11 19.80
C ALA A 21 13.47 26.00 18.69
N ARG A 22 14.71 25.64 19.05
CA ARG A 22 15.79 25.38 18.08
C ARG A 22 15.55 24.08 17.30
N THR A 23 15.06 23.04 17.95
CA THR A 23 14.72 21.75 17.32
C THR A 23 13.60 21.93 16.29
N LEU A 24 12.57 22.72 16.63
CA LEU A 24 11.46 23.05 15.72
C LEU A 24 11.91 23.79 14.45
N LYS A 25 13.03 24.52 14.51
CA LYS A 25 13.59 25.22 13.34
C LYS A 25 14.37 24.28 12.40
N GLY A 26 14.65 23.05 12.80
CA GLY A 26 15.47 22.10 12.05
C GLY A 26 16.98 22.19 12.37
N ASP A 27 17.76 21.31 11.74
CA ASP A 27 19.23 21.21 11.84
C ASP A 27 19.81 21.13 13.28
N TYR A 28 18.98 20.71 14.24
CA TYR A 28 19.39 20.55 15.64
C TYR A 28 18.61 19.41 16.29
N ALA A 29 19.35 18.45 16.86
CA ALA A 29 18.78 17.41 17.70
C ALA A 29 18.95 17.79 19.17
N TYR A 30 17.87 17.73 19.94
CA TYR A 30 17.89 18.04 21.36
C TYR A 30 17.75 16.77 22.20
N LEU A 31 18.66 16.61 23.15
CA LEU A 31 18.63 15.51 24.12
C LEU A 31 17.97 16.01 25.40
N MET A 32 16.94 15.31 25.83
CA MET A 32 16.19 15.61 27.04
C MET A 32 15.73 14.28 27.67
N GLU A 33 15.25 14.33 28.90
CA GLU A 33 14.66 13.16 29.55
C GLU A 33 13.41 12.66 28.82
N SER A 34 13.22 11.34 28.80
CA SER A 34 12.15 10.67 28.06
C SER A 34 10.75 11.18 28.42
N SER A 35 10.46 11.41 29.71
CA SER A 35 9.20 11.98 30.21
C SER A 35 8.94 13.36 29.61
N SER A 36 9.95 14.22 29.64
CA SER A 36 9.84 15.58 29.10
C SER A 36 9.66 15.55 27.59
N ILE A 37 10.28 14.61 26.88
CA ILE A 37 10.10 14.48 25.43
C ILE A 37 8.68 14.01 25.10
N GLU A 38 8.17 13.00 25.82
CA GLU A 38 6.79 12.51 25.69
C GLU A 38 5.80 13.69 25.84
N TYR A 39 5.97 14.50 26.87
CA TYR A 39 5.15 15.70 27.08
C TYR A 39 5.22 16.70 25.92
N MET A 40 6.42 16.99 25.40
CA MET A 40 6.59 17.95 24.31
C MET A 40 6.03 17.45 22.97
N ILE A 41 6.08 16.15 22.70
CA ILE A 41 5.45 15.54 21.52
C ILE A 41 3.93 15.66 21.60
N HIS A 42 3.34 15.43 22.78
CA HIS A 42 1.91 15.64 22.99
C HIS A 42 1.51 17.11 22.81
N LYS A 43 2.39 18.05 23.18
CA LYS A 43 2.16 19.49 23.02
C LYS A 43 2.31 19.98 21.57
N TYR A 44 3.26 19.43 20.81
CA TYR A 44 3.52 19.77 19.41
C TYR A 44 3.34 18.53 18.50
N PRO A 45 2.11 18.00 18.39
CA PRO A 45 1.84 16.84 17.54
C PRO A 45 2.17 17.22 16.09
N CYS A 46 2.92 16.38 15.38
CA CYS A 46 3.54 16.58 14.04
C CYS A 46 4.89 17.29 13.99
N ASP A 47 5.16 18.29 14.82
CA ASP A 47 6.38 19.10 14.62
C ASP A 47 7.60 18.46 15.31
N LEU A 48 7.38 17.61 16.31
CA LEU A 48 8.43 16.90 17.04
C LEU A 48 8.22 15.39 16.98
N THR A 49 9.32 14.65 16.83
CA THR A 49 9.35 13.19 16.90
C THR A 49 10.54 12.72 17.73
N THR A 50 10.38 11.58 18.39
CA THR A 50 11.50 10.87 19.04
C THR A 50 12.22 9.98 18.05
N VAL A 51 13.54 9.92 18.17
CA VAL A 51 14.37 9.01 17.39
C VAL A 51 15.14 8.11 18.34
N GLY A 52 15.06 6.80 18.10
CA GLY A 52 15.76 5.79 18.90
C GLY A 52 15.03 5.39 20.19
N GLY A 53 15.75 4.64 21.04
CA GLY A 53 15.28 4.17 22.33
C GLY A 53 15.79 5.02 23.50
N LEU A 54 15.58 4.53 24.73
CA LEU A 54 16.12 5.17 25.92
C LEU A 54 17.64 4.96 25.97
N LEU A 55 18.39 6.03 26.25
CA LEU A 55 19.84 5.97 26.45
C LEU A 55 20.22 5.44 27.83
N ASP A 56 19.38 5.69 28.83
CA ASP A 56 19.48 5.13 30.17
C ASP A 56 18.09 4.88 30.77
N GLN A 57 18.09 4.17 31.90
CA GLN A 57 16.90 4.00 32.73
C GLN A 57 17.10 4.72 34.06
N LYS A 58 16.66 5.97 34.12
CA LYS A 58 16.56 6.78 35.34
C LYS A 58 15.11 6.86 35.83
N GLY A 59 14.97 7.13 37.13
CA GLY A 59 13.69 7.34 37.78
C GLY A 59 13.72 8.53 38.73
N TYR A 60 12.57 9.18 38.90
CA TYR A 60 12.41 10.25 39.89
C TYR A 60 12.15 9.69 41.28
N GLY A 61 12.64 10.38 42.30
CA GLY A 61 12.40 10.05 43.70
C GLY A 61 12.19 11.29 44.55
N ILE A 62 11.49 11.12 45.67
CA ILE A 62 11.32 12.18 46.66
C ILE A 62 12.52 12.13 47.62
N ALA A 63 13.32 13.20 47.61
CA ALA A 63 14.47 13.32 48.50
C ALA A 63 14.04 13.86 49.87
N LEU A 64 14.40 13.14 50.94
CA LEU A 64 14.27 13.61 52.32
C LEU A 64 15.66 13.75 52.94
N ARG A 65 15.77 14.55 54.02
CA ARG A 65 17.01 14.63 54.81
C ARG A 65 17.41 13.22 55.29
N GLN A 66 18.72 12.98 55.36
CA GLN A 66 19.26 11.74 55.92
C GLN A 66 18.73 11.50 57.34
N GLU A 67 18.44 10.25 57.68
CA GLU A 67 17.80 9.81 58.93
C GLU A 67 16.42 10.43 59.24
N SER A 68 15.68 10.88 58.21
CA SER A 68 14.31 11.34 58.42
C SER A 68 13.37 10.17 58.81
N PRO A 69 12.57 10.30 59.89
CA PRO A 69 11.61 9.26 60.30
C PRO A 69 10.49 9.04 59.29
N TYR A 70 10.27 9.98 58.37
CA TYR A 70 9.21 9.92 57.37
C TYR A 70 9.57 9.11 56.13
N ARG A 71 10.83 8.70 55.97
CA ARG A 71 11.28 7.96 54.77
C ARG A 71 10.43 6.71 54.53
N SER A 72 10.27 5.88 55.55
CA SER A 72 9.49 4.63 55.46
C SER A 72 8.02 4.88 55.20
N PHE A 73 7.46 5.96 55.77
CA PHE A 73 6.07 6.35 55.55
C PHE A 73 5.81 6.70 54.08
N PHE A 74 6.63 7.59 53.49
CA PHE A 74 6.48 7.97 52.08
C PHE A 74 6.75 6.81 51.13
N SER A 75 7.77 5.98 51.39
CA SER A 75 8.03 4.79 50.56
C SER A 75 6.83 3.84 50.53
N ASN A 76 6.24 3.54 51.69
CA ASN A 76 5.06 2.68 51.76
C ASN A 76 3.83 3.30 51.08
N LEU A 77 3.65 4.62 51.18
CA LEU A 77 2.58 5.31 50.49
C LEU A 77 2.74 5.23 48.97
N ILE A 78 3.93 5.50 48.44
CA ILE A 78 4.19 5.46 46.99
C ILE A 78 3.86 4.08 46.45
N LEU A 79 4.30 3.01 47.14
CA LEU A 79 3.97 1.63 46.76
C LEU A 79 2.45 1.38 46.73
N LYS A 80 1.71 1.86 47.75
CA LYS A 80 0.24 1.76 47.77
C LYS A 80 -0.42 2.52 46.62
N TYR A 81 0.07 3.70 46.26
CA TYR A 81 -0.46 4.50 45.16
C TYR A 81 -0.14 3.88 43.79
N GLU A 82 1.00 3.20 43.66
CA GLU A 82 1.38 2.45 42.46
C GLU A 82 0.50 1.19 42.30
N GLU A 83 0.35 0.40 43.37
CA GLU A 83 -0.52 -0.79 43.38
C GLU A 83 -1.98 -0.44 43.10
N ALA A 84 -2.46 0.68 43.65
CA ALA A 84 -3.80 1.20 43.38
C ALA A 84 -3.97 1.84 41.98
N GLY A 85 -2.89 1.98 41.19
CA GLY A 85 -2.93 2.54 39.84
C GLY A 85 -3.08 4.06 39.75
N VAL A 86 -3.12 4.77 40.88
CA VAL A 86 -3.37 6.22 40.94
C VAL A 86 -2.27 7.01 40.23
N LEU A 87 -1.01 6.55 40.28
CA LEU A 87 0.09 7.21 39.58
C LEU A 87 -0.08 7.17 38.06
N THR A 88 -0.61 6.07 37.53
CA THR A 88 -0.89 5.90 36.10
C THR A 88 -2.02 6.84 35.67
N ASP A 89 -3.06 6.96 36.49
CA ASP A 89 -4.17 7.89 36.24
C ASP A 89 -3.70 9.34 36.26
N LEU A 90 -2.86 9.70 37.22
CA LEU A 90 -2.25 11.03 37.27
C LEU A 90 -1.38 11.30 36.04
N LYS A 91 -0.55 10.34 35.61
CA LYS A 91 0.23 10.48 34.38
C LYS A 91 -0.69 10.75 33.19
N LYS A 92 -1.72 9.94 32.99
CA LYS A 92 -2.68 10.09 31.89
C LYS A 92 -3.36 11.47 31.92
N LYS A 93 -3.79 11.92 33.10
CA LYS A 93 -4.45 13.21 33.29
C LYS A 93 -3.53 14.38 32.90
N TRP A 94 -2.28 14.36 33.36
CA TRP A 94 -1.36 15.48 33.15
C TRP A 94 -0.65 15.48 31.79
N PHE A 95 -0.45 14.31 31.18
CA PHE A 95 0.27 14.18 29.90
C PHE A 95 -0.66 14.13 28.69
N ASN A 96 -1.89 13.63 28.83
CA ASN A 96 -2.81 13.46 27.70
C ASN A 96 -4.03 14.39 27.77
N GLU A 97 -4.67 14.47 28.94
CA GLU A 97 -5.97 15.18 29.06
C GLU A 97 -5.80 16.69 29.22
N LYS A 98 -4.77 17.11 29.97
CA LYS A 98 -4.49 18.53 30.24
C LYS A 98 -3.58 19.19 29.20
N VAL A 99 -3.01 18.41 28.30
CA VAL A 99 -2.15 18.95 27.24
C VAL A 99 -3.03 19.29 26.06
N GLU A 100 -3.40 20.56 25.96
CA GLU A 100 -3.98 21.06 24.71
C GLU A 100 -2.88 21.17 23.66
N PRO A 101 -3.07 20.60 22.47
CA PRO A 101 -2.08 20.70 21.40
C PRO A 101 -1.92 22.16 21.00
N PHE A 102 -0.68 22.59 20.83
CA PHE A 102 -0.35 23.88 20.26
C PHE A 102 -1.05 23.97 18.90
N GLU A 103 -1.92 24.98 18.74
CA GLU A 103 -2.68 25.26 17.51
C GLU A 103 -3.88 24.34 17.21
N GLY A 104 -4.32 23.48 18.14
CA GLY A 104 -5.53 22.65 17.97
C GLY A 104 -5.42 21.60 16.85
N ARG A 105 -4.24 21.48 16.22
CA ARG A 105 -3.96 20.51 15.17
C ARG A 105 -3.90 19.12 15.81
N LYS A 106 -4.93 18.30 15.56
CA LYS A 106 -4.88 16.87 15.87
C LYS A 106 -4.16 16.20 14.72
N CYS A 107 -2.87 15.97 14.89
CA CYS A 107 -2.19 15.04 14.01
C CYS A 107 -2.63 13.64 14.39
N ASP A 108 -2.99 12.84 13.40
CA ASP A 108 -3.02 11.39 13.59
C ASP A 108 -1.59 11.00 13.97
N VAL A 109 -1.37 10.81 15.27
CA VAL A 109 -0.12 10.31 15.81
C VAL A 109 0.10 8.99 15.10
N VAL A 110 0.94 9.00 14.08
CA VAL A 110 1.32 7.80 13.34
C VAL A 110 1.86 6.84 14.39
N LYS A 111 1.02 5.85 14.70
CA LYS A 111 1.21 4.90 15.77
C LYS A 111 2.52 4.17 15.55
N LYS A 112 3.53 4.45 16.38
CA LYS A 112 4.72 3.59 16.57
C LYS A 112 5.52 3.34 15.27
N PRO A 113 6.76 2.83 15.34
CA PRO A 113 7.42 2.29 14.15
C PRO A 113 6.49 1.29 13.45
N PRO A 114 6.49 1.22 12.10
CA PRO A 114 5.58 0.39 11.35
C PRO A 114 5.91 -1.10 11.58
N THR A 115 5.38 -1.68 12.66
CA THR A 115 5.38 -3.13 12.92
C THR A 115 4.03 -3.77 12.61
N THR A 116 3.18 -3.07 11.87
CA THR A 116 1.99 -3.63 11.23
C THR A 116 2.06 -3.22 9.78
N ALA A 117 2.15 -4.24 8.91
CA ALA A 117 2.34 -4.14 7.47
C ALA A 117 1.74 -2.85 6.90
N ALA A 118 2.59 -2.03 6.28
CA ALA A 118 2.14 -0.90 5.48
C ALA A 118 1.06 -1.44 4.53
N GLU A 119 -0.20 -1.05 4.77
CA GLU A 119 -1.29 -1.39 3.88
C GLU A 119 -0.84 -0.96 2.49
N LEU A 120 -0.82 -1.92 1.55
CA LEU A 120 -0.32 -1.74 0.19
C LEU A 120 -1.27 -0.77 -0.53
N HIS A 121 -1.08 0.53 -0.27
CA HIS A 121 -1.94 1.59 -0.73
C HIS A 121 -1.81 1.70 -2.25
N ILE A 122 -2.90 2.08 -2.93
CA ILE A 122 -2.97 2.33 -4.38
C ILE A 122 -1.83 3.21 -4.90
N GLY A 123 -1.27 4.07 -4.04
CA GLY A 123 -0.09 4.90 -4.35
C GLY A 123 1.17 4.11 -4.71
N GLN A 124 1.40 2.93 -4.12
CA GLN A 124 2.56 2.07 -4.43
C GLN A 124 2.35 1.24 -5.71
N LEU A 125 1.09 0.95 -6.06
CA LEU A 125 0.72 0.24 -7.29
C LEU A 125 0.59 1.17 -8.51
N ALA A 126 0.65 2.50 -8.31
CA ALA A 126 0.55 3.51 -9.36
C ALA A 126 1.60 3.32 -10.47
N GLY A 127 2.81 2.87 -10.13
CA GLY A 127 3.86 2.58 -11.11
C GLY A 127 3.47 1.50 -12.12
N VAL A 128 2.78 0.44 -11.67
CA VAL A 128 2.33 -0.66 -12.53
C VAL A 128 1.27 -0.18 -13.52
N PHE A 129 0.31 0.65 -13.07
CA PHE A 129 -0.73 1.20 -13.95
C PHE A 129 -0.14 2.08 -15.06
N ILE A 130 0.88 2.89 -14.77
CA ILE A 130 1.55 3.75 -15.76
C ILE A 130 2.23 2.90 -16.85
N VAL A 131 2.91 1.83 -16.46
CA VAL A 131 3.58 0.92 -17.41
C VAL A 131 2.56 0.20 -18.31
N VAL A 132 1.43 -0.25 -17.75
CA VAL A 132 0.38 -0.93 -18.54
C VAL A 132 -0.26 0.02 -19.56
N ILE A 133 -0.59 1.25 -19.16
CA ILE A 133 -1.22 2.23 -20.06
C ILE A 133 -0.25 2.64 -21.17
N SER A 134 1.01 2.92 -20.82
CA SER A 134 2.03 3.30 -21.81
C SER A 134 2.37 2.15 -22.78
N GLY A 135 2.51 0.92 -22.27
CA GLY A 135 2.75 -0.27 -23.10
C GLY A 135 1.60 -0.57 -24.06
N THR A 136 0.36 -0.44 -23.59
CA THR A 136 -0.82 -0.61 -24.43
C THR A 136 -0.89 0.45 -25.53
N GLY A 137 -0.66 1.72 -25.18
CA GLY A 137 -0.64 2.82 -26.15
C GLY A 137 0.44 2.65 -27.20
N PHE A 138 1.67 2.30 -26.79
CA PHE A 138 2.79 2.09 -27.69
C PHE A 138 2.56 0.89 -28.63
N GLY A 139 2.02 -0.20 -28.10
CA GLY A 139 1.63 -1.36 -28.90
C GLY A 139 0.57 -1.02 -29.95
N CYS A 140 -0.46 -0.24 -29.58
CA CYS A 140 -1.45 0.25 -30.55
C CYS A 140 -0.83 1.09 -31.67
N VAL A 141 0.13 1.96 -31.35
CA VAL A 141 0.83 2.78 -32.35
C VAL A 141 1.64 1.92 -33.32
N ILE A 142 2.38 0.92 -32.82
CA ILE A 142 3.13 -0.02 -33.67
C ILE A 142 2.20 -0.76 -34.62
N VAL A 143 1.05 -1.26 -34.12
CA VAL A 143 0.04 -1.94 -34.94
C VAL A 143 -0.50 -1.03 -36.04
N ILE A 144 -0.78 0.24 -35.74
CA ILE A 144 -1.24 1.22 -36.73
C ILE A 144 -0.17 1.48 -37.78
N ILE A 145 1.10 1.63 -37.38
CA ILE A 145 2.22 1.87 -38.31
C ILE A 145 2.40 0.68 -39.25
N GLU A 146 2.44 -0.55 -38.72
CA GLU A 146 2.54 -1.78 -39.50
C GLU A 146 1.36 -1.95 -40.46
N PHE A 147 0.14 -1.66 -40.00
CA PHE A 147 -1.04 -1.68 -40.85
C PHE A 147 -0.92 -0.68 -42.01
N VAL A 148 -0.52 0.56 -41.74
CA VAL A 148 -0.33 1.59 -42.78
C VAL A 148 0.78 1.21 -43.76
N TRP A 149 1.89 0.66 -43.29
CA TRP A 149 3.00 0.22 -44.15
C TRP A 149 2.61 -0.97 -45.03
N LYS A 150 1.92 -1.97 -44.47
CA LYS A 150 1.43 -3.14 -45.19
C LYS A 150 0.36 -2.76 -46.22
N THR A 151 -0.58 -1.90 -45.85
CA THR A 151 -1.58 -1.34 -46.77
C THR A 151 -0.93 -0.48 -47.84
N LYS A 152 0.09 0.34 -47.55
CA LYS A 152 0.83 1.10 -48.59
C LYS A 152 1.64 0.20 -49.53
N LYS A 153 2.18 -0.92 -49.03
CA LYS A 153 2.91 -1.90 -49.85
C LYS A 153 1.95 -2.63 -50.80
N ILE A 154 0.75 -2.97 -50.34
CA ILE A 154 -0.31 -3.63 -51.12
C ILE A 154 -1.02 -2.63 -52.06
N ALA A 155 -1.28 -1.41 -51.60
CA ALA A 155 -1.89 -0.31 -52.38
C ALA A 155 -0.92 0.37 -53.36
N ARG A 156 0.33 -0.09 -53.48
CA ARG A 156 1.10 0.18 -54.70
C ARG A 156 0.54 -0.55 -55.92
N HIS A 157 -0.40 -1.49 -55.74
CA HIS A 157 -1.04 -2.24 -56.82
C HIS A 157 -2.35 -1.61 -57.33
N ASP A 158 -3.20 -1.00 -56.50
CA ASP A 158 -4.44 -0.34 -56.94
C ASP A 158 -4.85 0.75 -55.94
N ARG A 159 -4.79 2.02 -56.36
CA ARG A 159 -4.86 3.19 -55.47
C ARG A 159 -6.27 3.78 -55.36
N ASP A 160 -6.46 4.47 -54.23
CA ASP A 160 -7.44 5.53 -53.97
C ASP A 160 -8.74 5.19 -53.21
N HIS A 161 -9.33 3.99 -53.33
CA HIS A 161 -10.64 3.74 -52.67
C HIS A 161 -10.59 2.99 -51.32
N ALA A 162 -9.61 2.11 -51.08
CA ALA A 162 -9.64 1.22 -49.91
C ALA A 162 -9.30 1.92 -48.58
N ALA A 163 -8.27 2.79 -48.57
CA ALA A 163 -7.82 3.43 -47.34
C ALA A 163 -8.84 4.43 -46.77
N VAL A 164 -9.53 5.20 -47.64
CA VAL A 164 -10.58 6.15 -47.24
C VAL A 164 -11.84 5.43 -46.75
N MET A 165 -12.22 4.29 -47.37
CA MET A 165 -13.36 3.49 -46.92
C MET A 165 -13.10 2.78 -45.58
N ILE A 166 -11.91 2.22 -45.38
CA ILE A 166 -11.54 1.56 -44.11
C ILE A 166 -11.44 2.58 -42.96
N PHE A 167 -10.87 3.77 -43.22
CA PHE A 167 -10.83 4.83 -42.21
C PHE A 167 -12.25 5.36 -41.88
N LYS A 168 -13.14 5.44 -42.88
CA LYS A 168 -14.55 5.81 -42.69
C LYS A 168 -15.35 4.78 -41.88
N GLU A 169 -15.06 3.48 -42.04
CA GLU A 169 -15.65 2.42 -41.21
C GLU A 169 -15.07 2.39 -39.79
N LEU A 170 -13.76 2.55 -39.62
CA LEU A 170 -13.11 2.64 -38.30
C LEU A 170 -13.63 3.82 -37.49
N VAL A 171 -13.78 5.00 -38.11
CA VAL A 171 -14.40 6.17 -37.49
C VAL A 171 -15.88 5.92 -37.18
N ARG A 172 -16.60 5.10 -37.96
CA ARG A 172 -17.99 4.71 -37.68
C ARG A 172 -18.09 3.78 -36.46
N VAL A 173 -17.18 2.80 -36.35
CA VAL A 173 -17.11 1.88 -35.21
C VAL A 173 -16.67 2.62 -33.93
N PHE A 174 -15.72 3.55 -34.03
CA PHE A 174 -15.35 4.42 -32.90
C PHE A 174 -16.47 5.40 -32.51
N LYS A 175 -17.26 5.91 -33.47
CA LYS A 175 -18.46 6.72 -33.19
C LYS A 175 -19.63 5.91 -32.61
N LEU A 176 -19.66 4.58 -32.78
CA LEU A 176 -20.68 3.67 -32.25
C LEU A 176 -20.37 3.12 -30.85
N LYS A 177 -19.38 3.68 -30.12
CA LYS A 177 -19.30 3.59 -28.65
C LYS A 177 -20.03 4.76 -27.97
N LYS A 178 -21.21 5.11 -28.47
CA LYS A 178 -22.19 5.93 -27.74
C LYS A 178 -23.59 5.59 -28.26
N GLY A 179 -24.15 4.49 -27.76
CA GLY A 179 -25.47 4.04 -28.17
C GLY A 179 -25.83 2.72 -27.50
N GLU A 180 -26.73 2.83 -26.53
CA GLU A 180 -27.47 1.75 -25.87
C GLU A 180 -27.88 0.64 -26.85
N ARG A 181 -27.75 -0.62 -26.44
CA ARG A 181 -28.27 -1.76 -27.21
C ARG A 181 -29.79 -1.84 -27.05
N GLU A 182 -30.54 -1.75 -28.14
CA GLU A 182 -31.87 -2.36 -28.21
C GLU A 182 -31.82 -3.70 -28.93
N VAL A 183 -32.42 -4.70 -28.28
CA VAL A 183 -32.55 -6.09 -28.76
C VAL A 183 -33.70 -6.17 -29.78
N PRO A 184 -33.50 -6.72 -31.00
CA PRO A 184 -34.62 -6.89 -31.93
C PRO A 184 -35.47 -8.10 -31.53
N ARG A 185 -36.74 -7.85 -31.16
CA ARG A 185 -37.76 -8.89 -30.93
C ARG A 185 -38.31 -9.37 -32.27
N ARG A 186 -37.94 -10.58 -32.71
CA ARG A 186 -38.50 -11.25 -33.90
C ARG A 186 -40.00 -11.57 -33.71
N LYS A 187 -40.85 -11.15 -34.64
CA LYS A 187 -42.23 -11.65 -34.80
C LYS A 187 -42.21 -12.92 -35.65
N SER A 188 -42.79 -13.98 -35.11
CA SER A 188 -43.02 -15.28 -35.76
C SER A 188 -44.14 -15.24 -36.79
N LYS A 189 -43.96 -15.94 -37.93
CA LYS A 189 -45.01 -16.62 -38.71
C LYS A 189 -44.37 -17.70 -39.61
N THR A 190 -44.64 -18.97 -39.27
CA THR A 190 -45.16 -20.10 -40.09
C THR A 190 -44.85 -20.04 -41.62
N SER A 191 -44.33 -21.05 -42.34
CA SER A 191 -44.50 -22.53 -42.31
C SER A 191 -43.59 -23.21 -43.36
N SER A 192 -43.40 -24.54 -43.22
CA SER A 192 -43.06 -25.58 -44.24
C SER A 192 -41.63 -25.55 -44.85
N HIS A 193 -40.91 -26.65 -45.13
CA HIS A 193 -41.09 -28.12 -45.06
C HIS A 193 -39.71 -28.79 -45.38
N SER A 194 -39.45 -30.01 -44.85
CA SER A 194 -38.50 -31.10 -45.32
C SER A 194 -36.98 -30.83 -45.40
N LEU A 195 -36.12 -31.58 -44.66
CA LEU A 195 -35.36 -32.81 -45.04
C LEU A 195 -34.40 -32.56 -46.24
N ASP A 196 -33.10 -32.84 -46.22
CA ASP A 196 -32.46 -34.12 -45.89
C ASP A 196 -30.90 -34.04 -45.88
N SER A 197 -30.26 -35.03 -45.24
CA SER A 197 -28.89 -35.57 -45.45
C SER A 197 -27.64 -34.65 -45.48
N LEU A 198 -26.67 -34.89 -44.58
CA LEU A 198 -25.50 -35.75 -44.85
C LEU A 198 -24.50 -35.69 -43.67
N GLY A 199 -24.59 -36.68 -42.78
CA GLY A 199 -23.60 -36.94 -41.74
C GLY A 199 -22.86 -38.23 -42.07
N THR A 200 -21.64 -38.12 -42.59
CA THR A 200 -20.71 -39.25 -42.78
C THR A 200 -19.26 -38.78 -42.72
N GLU A 201 -18.85 -38.12 -41.63
CA GLU A 201 -17.41 -37.87 -41.37
C GLU A 201 -17.03 -37.89 -39.88
N THR A 202 -18.02 -37.87 -38.97
CA THR A 202 -17.79 -37.75 -37.52
C THR A 202 -17.60 -39.09 -36.80
N ALA A 203 -17.90 -40.24 -37.42
CA ALA A 203 -17.81 -41.54 -36.76
C ALA A 203 -16.37 -42.13 -36.69
N SER A 204 -15.52 -41.82 -37.67
CA SER A 204 -14.16 -42.40 -37.72
C SER A 204 -13.20 -41.78 -36.71
N LYS A 205 -13.38 -40.49 -36.37
CA LYS A 205 -12.53 -39.77 -35.41
C LYS A 205 -12.80 -40.14 -33.94
N ASN A 206 -14.05 -40.52 -33.62
CA ASN A 206 -14.43 -40.84 -32.24
C ASN A 206 -13.88 -42.20 -31.77
N ASN A 207 -13.71 -43.17 -32.67
CA ASN A 207 -13.13 -44.46 -32.32
C ASN A 207 -11.63 -44.37 -32.01
N LEU A 208 -10.88 -43.52 -32.71
CA LEU A 208 -9.44 -43.32 -32.49
C LEU A 208 -9.15 -42.61 -31.14
N ILE A 209 -10.08 -41.77 -30.69
CA ILE A 209 -9.97 -41.06 -29.42
C ILE A 209 -10.22 -42.03 -28.26
N ASN A 210 -11.24 -42.89 -28.37
CA ASN A 210 -11.58 -43.86 -27.33
C ASN A 210 -10.51 -44.95 -27.13
N GLU A 211 -9.79 -45.32 -28.19
CA GLU A 211 -8.65 -46.24 -28.09
C GLU A 211 -7.46 -45.61 -27.36
N LYS A 212 -7.24 -44.29 -27.57
CA LYS A 212 -6.16 -43.54 -26.94
C LYS A 212 -6.36 -43.31 -25.43
N TYR A 213 -7.60 -43.15 -24.98
CA TYR A 213 -7.91 -43.02 -23.55
C TYR A 213 -7.73 -44.34 -22.79
N ARG A 214 -8.05 -45.48 -23.43
CA ARG A 214 -7.86 -46.80 -22.81
C ARG A 214 -6.38 -47.15 -22.57
N GLN A 215 -5.48 -46.63 -23.41
CA GLN A 215 -4.04 -46.84 -23.25
C GLN A 215 -3.44 -45.99 -22.12
N MET A 216 -4.00 -44.79 -21.88
CA MET A 216 -3.52 -43.87 -20.85
C MET A 216 -3.89 -44.34 -19.43
N GLU A 217 -5.02 -45.05 -19.29
CA GLU A 217 -5.50 -45.56 -17.99
C GLU A 217 -4.76 -46.83 -17.52
N LEU A 218 -4.01 -47.50 -18.41
CA LEU A 218 -3.15 -48.64 -18.05
C LEU A 218 -1.74 -48.21 -17.59
N ASP A 219 -1.28 -47.03 -18.01
CA ASP A 219 0.05 -46.50 -17.63
C ASP A 219 0.04 -45.83 -16.24
N GLU A 220 -1.14 -45.51 -15.68
CA GLU A 220 -1.29 -44.82 -14.38
C GLU A 220 -1.34 -45.79 -13.18
N LEU A 221 -1.38 -47.12 -13.42
CA LEU A 221 -1.48 -48.14 -12.37
C LEU A 221 -0.13 -48.74 -11.92
N ASP A 222 1.00 -48.35 -12.53
CA ASP A 222 2.30 -49.02 -12.33
C ASP A 222 3.46 -48.13 -11.80
N SER A 223 3.18 -46.97 -11.16
CA SER A 223 4.26 -46.12 -10.62
C SER A 223 4.42 -46.21 -9.09
N PRO A 224 5.52 -46.80 -8.57
CA PRO A 224 5.78 -46.94 -7.14
C PRO A 224 6.40 -45.67 -6.49
N TYR A 225 5.95 -45.43 -5.25
CA TYR A 225 6.44 -44.52 -4.20
C TYR A 225 7.90 -44.07 -4.23
N ILE A 226 8.15 -42.79 -3.92
CA ILE A 226 9.32 -42.33 -3.14
C ILE A 226 8.89 -41.21 -2.17
N LEU A 227 8.86 -41.56 -0.88
CA LEU A 227 9.05 -40.68 0.29
C LEU A 227 10.46 -40.08 0.24
N ASN A 228 10.64 -38.81 0.60
CA ASN A 228 11.86 -38.32 1.29
C ASN A 228 11.60 -36.97 1.96
N ASP A 229 12.33 -36.81 3.07
CA ASP A 229 12.33 -35.78 4.12
C ASP A 229 12.21 -34.31 3.71
#